data_AF-A0A0R2ZBJ2-F1
#
_entry.id   AF-A0A0R2ZBJ2-F1
#
_cell.length_a   1.000
_cell.length_b   1.000
_cell.length_c   1.000
_cell.angle_alpha   90.00
_cell.angle_beta   90.00
_cell.angle_gamma   90.00
#
_symmetry.space_group_name_H-M   'P 1'
#
loop_
_entity.id
_entity.type
_entity.pdbx_description
1 polymer ?
#
loop_
_entity_poly.entity_id
_entity_poly.type
_entity_poly.pdbx_seq_one_letter_code
_entity_poly.pdbx_strand_id
1 'polypeptide(L)'
;MQLSLIKGRASLKSIWLATIVTLVISVSFWLAASWLAGVNEPWDAQRYLTVLYPASLALALTLGLLFKQRGWLAGPIVMFGQIPCVMITSEPGPLLAVGMLYCILLSIPAVMLFWIARVVCRRLVASKG
;
A
#
# COMPACT_ATOMS: atom_id res chain seq x y z
N MET A 1 -27.75 -0.78 -23.62
CA MET A 1 -27.80 -0.97 -22.16
C MET A 1 -26.97 -2.18 -21.66
N GLN A 2 -26.93 -3.32 -22.36
CA GLN A 2 -26.15 -4.51 -21.97
C GLN A 2 -24.61 -4.35 -21.98
N LEU A 3 -24.07 -3.51 -22.88
CA LEU A 3 -22.61 -3.32 -23.00
C LEU A 3 -21.95 -2.65 -21.77
N SER A 4 -22.68 -1.80 -21.02
CA SER A 4 -22.13 -1.15 -19.82
C SER A 4 -21.96 -2.12 -18.65
N LEU A 5 -22.86 -3.11 -18.54
CA LEU A 5 -22.83 -4.13 -17.49
C LEU A 5 -21.62 -5.07 -17.63
N ILE A 6 -21.25 -5.43 -18.86
CA ILE A 6 -20.10 -6.31 -19.14
C ILE A 6 -18.77 -5.60 -18.85
N LYS A 7 -18.65 -4.33 -19.26
CA LYS A 7 -17.45 -3.50 -19.02
C LYS A 7 -17.25 -3.22 -17.53
N GLY A 8 -18.34 -2.98 -16.79
CA GLY A 8 -18.32 -2.82 -15.33
C GLY A 8 -17.86 -4.09 -14.60
N ARG A 9 -18.36 -5.27 -15.00
CA ARG A 9 -18.00 -6.56 -14.37
C ARG A 9 -16.54 -6.95 -14.63
N ALA A 10 -16.02 -6.72 -15.84
CA ALA A 10 -14.60 -6.95 -16.16
C ALA A 10 -13.67 -5.98 -15.40
N SER A 11 -14.09 -4.73 -15.21
CA SER A 11 -13.34 -3.75 -14.42
C SER A 11 -13.25 -4.12 -12.94
N LEU A 12 -14.32 -4.68 -12.36
CA LEU A 12 -14.33 -5.12 -10.97
C LEU A 12 -13.36 -6.28 -10.75
N LYS A 13 -13.39 -7.31 -11.61
CA LYS A 13 -12.46 -8.45 -11.54
C LYS A 13 -10.99 -8.02 -11.56
N SER A 14 -10.65 -7.05 -12.41
CA SER A 14 -9.30 -6.47 -12.48
C SER A 14 -8.91 -5.75 -11.19
N ILE A 15 -9.83 -5.05 -10.54
CA ILE A 15 -9.56 -4.38 -9.25
C ILE A 15 -9.38 -5.41 -8.14
N TRP A 16 -10.21 -6.44 -8.07
CA TRP A 16 -10.05 -7.52 -7.09
C TRP A 16 -8.69 -8.20 -7.20
N LEU A 17 -8.27 -8.54 -8.42
CA LEU A 17 -6.94 -9.10 -8.66
C LEU A 17 -5.83 -8.15 -8.21
N ALA A 18 -5.93 -6.87 -8.58
CA ALA A 18 -4.97 -5.85 -8.14
C ALA A 18 -4.92 -5.72 -6.61
N THR A 19 -6.08 -5.74 -5.93
CA THR A 19 -6.16 -5.72 -4.46
C THR A 19 -5.47 -6.92 -3.85
N ILE A 20 -5.76 -8.13 -4.33
CA ILE A 20 -5.17 -9.38 -3.80
C ILE A 20 -3.65 -9.37 -3.99
N VAL A 21 -3.17 -9.05 -5.20
CA VAL A 21 -1.74 -8.97 -5.50
C VAL A 21 -1.05 -7.94 -4.59
N THR A 22 -1.66 -6.76 -4.45
CA THR A 22 -1.12 -5.68 -3.59
C THR A 22 -1.09 -6.11 -2.12
N LEU A 23 -2.13 -6.78 -1.64
CA LEU A 23 -2.21 -7.30 -0.28
C LEU A 23 -1.10 -8.33 -0.01
N VAL A 24 -0.94 -9.31 -0.90
CA VAL A 24 0.09 -10.36 -0.75
C VAL A 24 1.49 -9.73 -0.73
N ILE A 25 1.80 -8.87 -1.71
CA ILE A 25 3.11 -8.21 -1.78
C ILE A 25 3.35 -7.33 -0.54
N SER A 26 2.32 -6.61 -0.08
CA SER A 26 2.38 -5.77 1.10
C SER A 26 2.72 -6.58 2.36
N VAL A 27 1.98 -7.66 2.63
CA VAL A 27 2.23 -8.51 3.80
C VAL A 27 3.62 -9.15 3.72
N SER A 28 4.01 -9.66 2.54
CA SER A 28 5.35 -10.21 2.33
C SER A 28 6.46 -9.18 2.55
N PHE A 29 6.27 -7.94 2.11
CA PHE A 29 7.22 -6.85 2.33
C PHE A 29 7.43 -6.59 3.82
N TRP A 30 6.34 -6.50 4.61
CA TRP A 30 6.45 -6.24 6.04
C TRP A 30 7.00 -7.42 6.83
N LEU A 31 6.65 -8.65 6.45
CA LEU A 31 7.25 -9.86 7.03
C LEU A 31 8.77 -9.90 6.77
N ALA A 32 9.19 -9.61 5.54
CA ALA A 32 10.60 -9.53 5.21
C ALA A 32 11.30 -8.40 5.97
N ALA A 33 10.64 -7.25 6.14
CA ALA A 33 11.18 -6.14 6.92
C ALA A 33 11.39 -6.50 8.39
N SER A 34 10.40 -7.12 9.04
CA SER A 34 10.52 -7.63 10.41
C SER A 34 11.65 -8.64 10.54
N TRP A 35 11.72 -9.61 9.62
CA TRP A 35 12.76 -10.64 9.62
C TRP A 35 14.16 -10.07 9.45
N LEU A 36 14.35 -9.15 8.48
CA LEU A 36 15.64 -8.49 8.22
C LEU A 36 16.08 -7.57 9.36
N ALA A 37 15.12 -6.93 10.05
CA ALA A 37 15.40 -6.06 11.18
C ALA A 37 15.53 -6.82 12.51
N GLY A 38 15.21 -8.12 12.55
CA GLY A 38 15.26 -8.93 13.77
C GLY A 38 14.23 -8.51 14.83
N VAL A 39 13.09 -7.95 14.40
CA VAL A 39 12.02 -7.48 15.28
C VAL A 39 10.71 -8.19 14.94
N ASN A 40 9.84 -8.38 15.93
CA ASN A 40 8.54 -8.99 15.69
C ASN A 40 7.57 -8.00 15.03
N GLU A 41 7.57 -6.74 15.49
CA GLU A 41 6.71 -5.69 14.97
C GLU A 41 7.51 -4.79 14.00
N PRO A 42 7.08 -4.59 12.74
CA PRO A 42 7.89 -3.85 11.76
C PRO A 42 8.25 -2.43 12.21
N TRP A 43 7.35 -1.79 12.96
CA TRP A 43 7.50 -0.43 13.46
C TRP A 43 8.49 -0.29 14.62
N ASP A 44 8.94 -1.39 15.22
CA ASP A 44 9.99 -1.37 16.24
C ASP A 44 11.40 -1.33 15.63
N ALA A 45 11.52 -1.51 14.31
CA ALA A 45 12.80 -1.50 13.63
C ALA A 45 13.51 -0.14 13.78
N GLN A 46 14.80 -0.15 14.14
CA GLN A 46 15.60 1.07 14.31
C GLN A 46 15.60 1.99 13.08
N ARG A 47 15.49 1.40 11.88
CA ARG A 47 15.47 2.11 10.58
C ARG A 47 14.08 2.20 9.97
N TYR A 48 13.03 2.14 10.80
CA TYR A 48 11.66 2.16 10.32
C TYR A 48 11.34 3.42 9.50
N LEU A 49 11.48 4.60 10.11
CA LEU A 49 11.16 5.87 9.45
C LEU A 49 12.12 6.26 8.33
N THR A 50 13.38 5.83 8.41
CA THR A 50 14.44 6.26 7.47
C THR A 50 14.60 5.34 6.27
N VAL A 51 14.23 4.07 6.39
CA VAL A 51 14.39 3.07 5.31
C VAL A 51 13.09 2.38 4.99
N LEU A 52 12.46 1.71 5.97
CA LEU A 52 11.29 0.87 5.69
C LEU A 52 10.07 1.67 5.22
N TYR A 53 9.81 2.82 5.86
CA TYR A 53 8.69 3.67 5.50
C TYR A 53 8.87 4.33 4.13
N PRO A 54 10.02 4.95 3.78
CA PRO A 54 10.26 5.42 2.42
C PRO A 54 10.18 4.29 1.36
N ALA A 55 10.69 3.09 1.68
CA ALA A 55 10.59 1.94 0.79
C ALA A 55 9.13 1.49 0.60
N SER A 56 8.30 1.51 1.64
CA SER A 56 6.88 1.17 1.53
C SER A 56 6.08 2.23 0.79
N LEU A 57 6.46 3.51 0.85
CA LEU A 57 5.90 4.57 0.01
C LEU A 57 6.22 4.35 -1.48
N ALA A 58 7.47 3.98 -1.80
CA ALA A 58 7.86 3.62 -3.16
C ALA A 58 7.07 2.38 -3.65
N LEU A 59 6.94 1.36 -2.80
CA LEU A 59 6.14 0.17 -3.09
C LEU A 59 4.67 0.53 -3.36
N ALA A 60 4.06 1.38 -2.53
CA ALA A 60 2.68 1.84 -2.69
C ALA A 60 2.46 2.58 -4.01
N LEU A 61 3.42 3.44 -4.41
CA LEU A 61 3.39 4.10 -5.72
C LEU A 61 3.43 3.08 -6.86
N THR A 62 4.35 2.12 -6.81
CA THR A 62 4.51 1.11 -7.86
C THR A 62 3.28 0.22 -7.96
N LEU A 63 2.76 -0.27 -6.84
CA LEU A 63 1.54 -1.10 -6.82
C LEU A 63 0.28 -0.32 -7.19
N GLY A 64 0.27 1.00 -6.95
CA GLY A 64 -0.80 1.90 -7.39
C GLY A 64 -1.04 1.88 -8.90
N LEU A 65 -0.03 1.53 -9.70
CA LEU A 65 -0.15 1.40 -11.16
C LEU A 65 -1.13 0.29 -11.56
N LEU A 66 -1.34 -0.72 -10.71
CA LEU A 66 -2.26 -1.84 -10.96
C LEU A 66 -3.74 -1.40 -10.95
N PHE A 67 -4.09 -0.32 -10.24
CA PHE A 67 -5.49 0.09 -10.01
C PHE A 67 -6.01 1.18 -10.96
N LYS A 68 -5.27 1.52 -12.02
CA LYS A 68 -5.66 2.55 -13.00
C LYS A 68 -6.04 3.87 -12.31
N GLN A 69 -7.34 4.24 -12.34
CA GLN A 69 -7.84 5.48 -11.75
C GLN A 69 -7.88 5.48 -10.21
N ARG A 70 -7.80 4.30 -9.59
CA ARG A 70 -7.89 4.11 -8.12
C ARG A 70 -6.55 3.73 -7.49
N GLY A 71 -5.42 4.09 -8.11
CA GLY A 71 -4.06 3.79 -7.60
C GLY A 71 -3.77 4.28 -6.19
N TRP A 72 -4.51 5.29 -5.72
CA TRP A 72 -4.45 5.75 -4.32
C TRP A 72 -4.81 4.65 -3.31
N LEU A 73 -5.57 3.62 -3.69
CA LEU A 73 -5.91 2.48 -2.81
C LEU A 73 -4.70 1.64 -2.40
N ALA A 74 -3.63 1.65 -3.20
CA ALA A 74 -2.42 0.90 -2.88
C ALA A 74 -1.73 1.43 -1.61
N GLY A 75 -1.81 2.74 -1.32
CA GLY A 75 -1.24 3.33 -0.11
C GLY A 75 -1.80 2.69 1.17
N PRO A 76 -3.13 2.75 1.40
CA PRO A 76 -3.75 2.08 2.54
C PRO A 76 -3.50 0.57 2.55
N ILE A 77 -3.61 -0.14 1.42
CA ILE A 77 -3.36 -1.59 1.40
C ILE A 77 -1.92 -1.91 1.82
N VAL A 78 -0.94 -1.11 1.37
CA VAL A 78 0.46 -1.28 1.76
C VAL A 78 0.65 -1.02 3.25
N MET A 79 0.16 0.10 3.79
CA MET A 79 0.36 0.40 5.21
C MET A 79 -0.39 -0.57 6.13
N PHE A 80 -1.62 -0.94 5.80
CA PHE A 80 -2.38 -1.89 6.61
C PHE A 80 -1.87 -3.33 6.51
N GLY A 81 -1.02 -3.67 5.55
CA GLY A 81 -0.37 -4.98 5.50
C GLY A 81 0.54 -5.27 6.69
N GLN A 82 0.89 -4.24 7.47
CA GLN A 82 1.58 -4.40 8.75
C GLN A 82 0.73 -5.14 9.78
N ILE A 83 -0.60 -5.00 9.75
CA ILE A 83 -1.49 -5.63 10.73
C ILE A 83 -1.46 -7.15 10.61
N PRO A 84 -1.71 -7.76 9.43
CA PRO A 84 -1.52 -9.20 9.27
C PRO A 84 -0.10 -9.67 9.57
N CYS A 85 0.93 -8.87 9.23
CA CYS A 85 2.32 -9.19 9.58
C CYS A 85 2.47 -9.35 11.10
N VAL A 86 2.04 -8.37 11.90
CA VAL A 86 2.12 -8.42 13.36
C VAL A 86 1.28 -9.55 13.94
N MET A 87 0.11 -9.84 13.38
CA MET A 87 -0.70 -10.99 13.81
C MET A 87 -0.01 -12.34 13.57
N ILE A 88 0.93 -12.42 12.62
CA ILE A 88 1.72 -13.63 12.32
C ILE A 88 2.97 -13.70 13.21
N THR A 89 3.61 -12.57 13.49
CA THR A 89 4.92 -12.51 14.16
C THR A 89 4.86 -12.24 15.66
N SER A 90 3.75 -11.72 16.17
CA SER A 90 3.57 -11.32 17.57
C SER A 90 2.24 -11.81 18.14
N GLU A 91 2.16 -11.89 19.47
CA GLU A 91 0.87 -12.10 20.14
C GLU A 91 0.01 -10.82 20.05
N PRO A 92 -1.31 -10.93 19.78
CA PRO A 92 -2.20 -9.78 19.73
C PRO A 92 -2.29 -9.06 21.08
N GLY A 93 -1.62 -7.90 21.19
CA GLY A 93 -1.62 -7.07 22.39
C GLY A 93 -2.38 -5.76 22.25
N PRO A 94 -2.55 -4.98 23.33
CA PRO A 94 -3.17 -3.64 23.31
C PRO A 94 -2.52 -2.67 22.31
N LEU A 95 -1.23 -2.88 22.01
CA LEU A 95 -0.47 -2.11 21.03
C LEU A 95 -0.99 -2.25 19.60
N LEU A 96 -1.72 -3.32 19.28
CA LEU A 96 -2.28 -3.53 17.94
C LEU A 96 -3.29 -2.43 17.56
N ALA A 97 -4.07 -1.93 18.54
CA ALA A 97 -4.98 -0.80 18.31
C ALA A 97 -4.21 0.50 17.99
N VAL A 98 -3.08 0.72 18.66
CA VAL A 98 -2.18 1.86 18.37
C VAL A 98 -1.53 1.69 17.00
N GLY A 99 -1.11 0.46 16.65
CA GLY A 99 -0.59 0.11 15.33
C GLY A 99 -1.59 0.40 14.21
N MET A 100 -2.89 0.15 14.43
CA MET A 100 -3.94 0.52 13.46
C MET A 100 -4.04 2.03 13.25
N LEU A 101 -4.04 2.83 14.33
CA LEU A 101 -4.00 4.29 14.23
C LEU A 101 -2.75 4.77 13.49
N TYR A 102 -1.62 4.13 13.75
CA TYR A 102 -0.36 4.42 13.07
C TYR A 102 -0.44 4.10 11.57
N CYS A 103 -1.03 2.97 11.18
CA CYS A 103 -1.28 2.63 9.77
C CYS A 103 -2.17 3.67 9.07
N ILE A 104 -3.19 4.19 9.76
CA ILE A 104 -4.05 5.27 9.24
C ILE A 104 -3.21 6.52 8.95
N LEU A 105 -2.43 6.96 9.93
CA LEU A 105 -1.58 8.15 9.80
C LEU A 105 -0.56 7.99 8.66
N LEU A 106 0.11 6.85 8.58
CA LEU A 106 1.10 6.57 7.54
C LEU A 106 0.51 6.40 6.14
N SER A 107 -0.78 6.04 6.04
CA SER A 107 -1.50 5.97 4.77
C SER A 107 -1.73 7.35 4.16
N ILE A 108 -1.81 8.41 4.96
CA ILE A 108 -2.07 9.77 4.47
C ILE A 108 -0.96 10.21 3.49
N PRO A 109 0.35 10.18 3.85
CA PRO A 109 1.41 10.49 2.90
C PRO A 109 1.45 9.57 1.69
N ALA A 110 1.14 8.27 1.86
CA ALA A 110 1.12 7.32 0.73
C ALA A 110 0.07 7.69 -0.32
N VAL A 111 -1.14 8.05 0.14
CA VAL A 111 -2.22 8.53 -0.73
C VAL A 111 -1.82 9.85 -1.40
N MET A 112 -1.30 10.82 -0.62
CA MET A 112 -0.86 12.11 -1.13
C MET A 112 0.20 11.96 -2.22
N LEU A 113 1.18 11.09 -2.00
CA LEU A 113 2.28 10.84 -2.93
C LEU A 113 1.77 10.33 -4.28
N PHE A 114 0.78 9.43 -4.29
CA PHE A 114 0.15 8.97 -5.53
C PHE A 114 -0.53 10.12 -6.29
N TRP A 115 -1.26 10.99 -5.59
CA TRP A 115 -1.92 12.15 -6.23
C TRP A 115 -0.91 13.11 -6.84
N ILE A 116 0.17 13.42 -6.12
CA ILE A 116 1.26 14.27 -6.61
C ILE A 116 1.89 13.63 -7.85
N ALA A 117 2.27 12.35 -7.79
CA ALA A 117 2.86 11.64 -8.91
C ALA A 117 1.94 11.67 -10.14
N ARG A 118 0.64 11.46 -9.96
CA ARG A 118 -0.36 11.52 -11.04
C ARG A 118 -0.44 12.91 -11.68
N VAL A 119 -0.40 13.98 -10.88
CA VAL A 119 -0.42 15.37 -11.39
C VAL A 119 0.86 15.67 -12.17
N VAL A 120 2.03 15.32 -11.63
CA VAL A 120 3.32 15.53 -12.29
C VAL A 120 3.39 14.79 -13.62
N CYS A 121 3.05 13.49 -13.64
CA CYS A 121 3.06 12.70 -14.88
C CYS A 121 2.11 13.27 -15.94
N ARG A 122 0.94 13.78 -15.56
CA ARG A 122 0.01 14.42 -16.49
C ARG A 122 0.60 15.68 -17.12
N ARG A 123 1.29 16.51 -16.33
CA ARG A 123 1.94 17.73 -16.83
C ARG A 123 3.09 17.43 -17.78
N LEU A 124 3.91 16.41 -17.46
CA LEU A 124 5.03 16.01 -18.30
C LEU A 124 4.60 15.48 -19.67
N VAL A 125 3.47 14.76 -19.73
CA VAL A 125 2.90 14.28 -20.99
C VAL A 125 2.31 15.43 -21.81
N ALA A 126 1.62 16.37 -21.15
CA ALA A 126 1.03 17.54 -21.83
C ALA A 126 2.08 18.52 -22.39
N SER A 127 3.28 18.57 -21.82
CA SER A 127 4.38 19.41 -22.32
C SER A 127 5.10 18.83 -23.54
N LYS A 128 4.84 17.57 -23.92
CA LYS A 128 5.53 16.86 -25.01
C LYS A 128 4.66 16.69 -26.27
N GLY A 129 3.42 17.16 -26.27
CA GLY A 129 2.51 17.15 -27.42
C GLY A 129 2.20 18.55 -27.87
#